data_AF-A0A7R9ZYD1-F1
#
_entry.id   AF-A0A7R9ZYD1-F1
#
_cell.length_a   1.000
_cell.length_b   1.000
_cell.length_c   1.000
_cell.angle_alpha   90.00
_cell.angle_beta   90.00
_cell.angle_gamma   90.00
#
_symmetry.space_group_name_H-M   'P 1'
#
loop_
_entity.id
_entity.type
_entity.pdbx_description
1 polymer ?
#
loop_
_entity_poly.entity_id
_entity_poly.type
_entity_poly.pdbx_seq_one_letter_code
_entity_poly.pdbx_strand_id
1 'polypeptide(L)'
;TPARTLEGVHFAIFGLGDRHYVHFNRMGQVIQEHMERLGARRIYERGIGDDGGDIVQDFGAWKRGGLWSAVGQVAGAAGGGKQGTVGTAPGPPEEPTLRLATGVSEAAWKAGQPSDTLARFYFQAEQVTVSQITELRQEPSVAEGLSTVHIEFDVHSSSSLADYEAAGTMEVLPENSPDDVEGMVPLLWFREENRPVKAEDLDCFVSFVPGSPHCTDTKEPFPTPCKLRDALTLYCNLRGAPTRRMLQGMQPRVAIGARARITRLLADDAALRLIQDEALAWTQREFWTALGVERLDLGTFLRHCPRQCA
;
A
#
# COMPACT_ATOMS: atom_id res chain seq x y z
N THR A 1 12.12 32.04 -26.57
CA THR A 1 12.14 30.57 -26.53
C THR A 1 12.47 30.15 -25.13
N PRO A 2 11.69 29.30 -24.45
CA PRO A 2 12.12 28.78 -23.16
C PRO A 2 13.48 28.09 -23.36
N ALA A 3 14.43 28.35 -22.47
CA ALA A 3 15.72 27.68 -22.49
C ALA A 3 15.46 26.16 -22.51
N ARG A 4 16.15 25.43 -23.40
CA ARG A 4 16.03 23.97 -23.54
C ARG A 4 16.75 23.28 -22.38
N THR A 5 16.34 23.61 -21.16
CA THR A 5 17.03 23.22 -19.92
C THR A 5 16.99 21.72 -19.65
N LEU A 6 16.12 20.98 -20.33
CA LEU A 6 16.00 19.52 -20.24
C LEU A 6 16.49 18.80 -21.51
N GLU A 7 17.29 19.46 -22.34
CA GLU A 7 17.91 18.81 -23.49
C GLU A 7 18.76 17.60 -23.05
N GLY A 8 18.60 16.47 -23.76
CA GLY A 8 19.23 15.20 -23.40
C GLY A 8 18.47 14.36 -22.37
N VAL A 9 17.47 14.93 -21.68
CA VAL A 9 16.59 14.17 -20.79
C VAL A 9 15.60 13.35 -21.60
N HIS A 10 15.49 12.07 -21.27
CA HIS A 10 14.53 11.14 -21.87
C HIS A 10 13.43 10.81 -20.85
N PHE A 11 12.16 10.76 -21.28
CA PHE A 11 11.06 10.57 -20.33
C PHE A 11 9.88 9.76 -20.90
N ALA A 12 9.13 9.11 -20.00
CA ALA A 12 7.84 8.49 -20.26
C ALA A 12 6.90 8.82 -19.10
N ILE A 13 5.60 8.99 -19.38
CA ILE A 13 4.59 9.40 -18.39
C ILE A 13 3.43 8.41 -18.43
N PHE A 14 2.96 7.99 -17.26
CA PHE A 14 1.65 7.38 -17.08
C PHE A 14 0.83 8.31 -16.19
N GLY A 15 -0.26 8.87 -16.73
CA GLY A 15 -1.14 9.76 -15.97
C GLY A 15 -2.30 9.02 -15.36
N LEU A 16 -2.58 9.30 -14.09
CA LEU A 16 -3.75 8.80 -13.37
C LEU A 16 -4.84 9.88 -13.44
N GLY A 17 -6.09 9.47 -13.63
CA GLY A 17 -7.24 10.36 -13.61
C GLY A 17 -8.53 9.56 -13.61
N ASP A 18 -9.65 10.26 -13.60
CA ASP A 18 -10.98 9.67 -13.62
C ASP A 18 -11.85 10.43 -14.63
N ARG A 19 -12.48 9.71 -15.56
CA ARG A 19 -13.31 10.30 -16.64
C ARG A 19 -14.55 11.04 -16.13
N HIS A 20 -14.95 10.81 -14.89
CA HIS A 20 -16.05 11.56 -14.27
C HIS A 20 -15.67 13.02 -13.98
N TYR A 21 -14.37 13.35 -13.95
CA TYR A 21 -13.88 14.72 -13.78
C TYR A 21 -13.73 15.43 -15.13
N VAL A 22 -14.10 16.72 -15.14
CA VAL A 22 -14.04 17.61 -16.31
C VAL A 22 -12.64 17.62 -16.96
N HIS A 23 -11.59 17.54 -16.15
CA HIS A 23 -10.20 17.62 -16.59
C HIS A 23 -9.49 16.26 -16.52
N PHE A 24 -10.07 15.25 -17.16
CA PHE A 24 -9.52 13.89 -17.21
C PHE A 24 -8.04 13.87 -17.62
N ASN A 25 -7.20 13.32 -16.73
CA ASN A 25 -5.77 13.08 -16.99
C ASN A 25 -4.95 14.35 -17.31
N ARG A 26 -5.45 15.55 -16.95
CA ARG A 26 -4.87 16.85 -17.32
C ARG A 26 -3.43 17.02 -16.85
N MET A 27 -3.09 16.56 -15.64
CA MET A 27 -1.72 16.70 -15.13
C MET A 27 -0.72 15.91 -15.98
N GLY A 28 -1.07 14.70 -16.43
CA GLY A 28 -0.24 13.91 -17.34
C GLY A 28 0.02 14.63 -18.67
N GLN A 29 -0.98 15.32 -19.20
CA GLN A 29 -0.84 16.15 -20.41
C GLN A 29 0.07 17.36 -20.16
N VAL A 30 -0.17 18.11 -19.08
CA VAL A 30 0.58 19.32 -18.74
C VAL A 30 2.06 19.02 -18.53
N ILE A 31 2.41 17.95 -17.82
CA ILE A 31 3.82 17.54 -17.62
C ILE A 31 4.45 17.19 -18.97
N GLN A 32 3.76 16.40 -19.81
CA GLN A 32 4.29 16.04 -21.12
C GLN A 32 4.60 17.28 -21.96
N GLU A 33 3.63 18.19 -22.10
CA GLU A 33 3.78 19.45 -22.85
C GLU A 33 4.95 20.29 -22.32
N HIS A 34 5.11 20.37 -21.00
CA HIS A 34 6.19 21.14 -20.36
C HIS A 34 7.56 20.49 -20.57
N MET A 35 7.68 19.17 -20.42
CA MET A 35 8.93 18.45 -20.64
C MET A 35 9.39 18.58 -22.10
N GLU A 36 8.48 18.40 -23.06
CA GLU A 36 8.77 18.56 -24.50
C GLU A 36 9.15 20.02 -24.82
N ARG A 37 8.42 20.99 -24.26
CA ARG A 37 8.73 22.43 -24.42
C ARG A 37 10.11 22.81 -23.88
N LEU A 38 10.58 22.16 -22.80
CA LEU A 38 11.90 22.37 -22.20
C LEU A 38 13.02 21.55 -22.87
N GLY A 39 12.71 20.81 -23.95
CA GLY A 39 13.71 20.10 -24.76
C GLY A 39 13.93 18.63 -24.39
N ALA A 40 13.17 18.08 -23.44
CA ALA A 40 13.23 16.65 -23.13
C ALA A 40 12.60 15.82 -24.26
N ARG A 41 13.10 14.61 -24.46
CA ARG A 41 12.61 13.68 -25.49
C ARG A 41 11.71 12.62 -24.88
N ARG A 42 10.45 12.59 -25.29
CA ARG A 42 9.53 11.51 -24.94
C ARG A 42 9.96 10.20 -25.62
N ILE A 43 10.05 9.12 -24.84
CA ILE A 43 10.52 7.81 -25.35
C ILE A 43 9.38 6.82 -25.59
N TYR A 44 8.22 7.04 -24.99
CA TYR A 44 7.06 6.18 -25.11
C TYR A 44 5.78 6.99 -25.05
N GLU A 45 4.68 6.47 -25.61
CA GLU A 45 3.38 7.13 -25.54
C GLU A 45 2.93 7.31 -24.11
N ARG A 46 2.26 8.44 -23.84
CA ARG A 46 1.72 8.71 -22.51
C ARG A 46 0.63 7.70 -22.20
N GLY A 47 0.77 7.01 -21.09
CA GLY A 47 -0.27 6.14 -20.57
C GLY A 47 -1.40 6.93 -19.94
N ILE A 48 -2.61 6.42 -20.09
CA ILE A 48 -3.84 7.02 -19.58
C ILE A 48 -4.49 5.98 -18.69
N GLY A 49 -4.43 6.20 -17.38
CA GLY A 49 -5.17 5.41 -16.40
C GLY A 49 -6.50 6.06 -16.05
N ASP A 50 -7.55 5.26 -15.99
CA ASP A 50 -8.91 5.66 -15.60
C ASP A 50 -9.36 4.98 -14.32
N ASP A 51 -9.43 5.74 -13.23
CA ASP A 51 -9.85 5.25 -11.91
C ASP A 51 -11.34 4.92 -11.87
N GLY A 52 -12.16 5.56 -12.72
CA GLY A 52 -13.57 5.18 -12.91
C GLY A 52 -13.74 3.85 -13.67
N GLY A 53 -12.65 3.27 -14.18
CA GLY A 53 -12.60 1.98 -14.87
C GLY A 53 -11.72 0.97 -14.12
N ASP A 54 -10.69 0.43 -14.80
CA ASP A 54 -9.68 -0.43 -14.17
C ASP A 54 -8.29 0.14 -14.43
N ILE A 55 -7.91 1.10 -13.59
CA ILE A 55 -6.62 1.79 -13.68
C ILE A 55 -5.41 0.86 -13.54
N VAL A 56 -5.57 -0.27 -12.81
CA VAL A 56 -4.53 -1.27 -12.63
C VAL A 56 -4.30 -2.04 -13.94
N GLN A 57 -5.37 -2.39 -14.64
CA GLN A 57 -5.31 -2.98 -15.97
C GLN A 57 -4.69 -2.01 -16.98
N ASP A 58 -5.11 -0.73 -16.97
CA ASP A 58 -4.57 0.30 -17.87
C ASP A 58 -3.05 0.44 -17.70
N PHE A 59 -2.58 0.54 -16.45
CA PHE A 59 -1.15 0.59 -16.16
C PHE A 59 -0.42 -0.69 -16.58
N GLY A 60 -1.03 -1.84 -16.31
CA GLY A 60 -0.49 -3.14 -16.73
C GLY A 60 -0.33 -3.26 -18.24
N ALA A 61 -1.33 -2.81 -19.00
CA ALA A 61 -1.31 -2.80 -20.47
C ALA A 61 -0.24 -1.83 -20.99
N TRP A 62 -0.18 -0.60 -20.47
CA TRP A 62 0.81 0.39 -20.85
C TRP A 62 2.25 -0.11 -20.60
N LYS A 63 2.49 -0.67 -19.41
CA LYS A 63 3.79 -1.22 -18.99
C LYS A 63 4.22 -2.39 -19.89
N ARG A 64 3.31 -3.30 -20.24
CA ARG A 64 3.60 -4.48 -21.08
C ARG A 64 3.64 -4.17 -22.58
N GLY A 65 2.96 -3.11 -23.03
CA GLY A 65 2.76 -2.82 -24.45
C GLY A 65 4.03 -2.38 -25.20
N GLY A 66 4.98 -1.74 -24.54
CA GLY A 66 6.16 -1.23 -25.24
C GLY A 66 7.13 -0.38 -24.41
N LEU A 67 6.74 0.01 -23.19
CA LEU A 67 7.58 0.84 -22.30
C LEU A 67 9.01 0.31 -22.18
N TRP A 68 9.18 -0.97 -21.85
CA TRP A 68 10.51 -1.55 -21.62
C TRP A 68 11.34 -1.65 -22.89
N SER A 69 10.71 -1.83 -24.05
CA SER A 69 11.40 -1.79 -25.34
C SER A 69 11.93 -0.39 -25.63
N ALA A 70 11.11 0.64 -25.42
CA ALA A 70 11.51 2.04 -25.57
C ALA A 70 12.66 2.43 -24.64
N VAL A 71 12.60 2.01 -23.37
CA VAL A 71 13.69 2.22 -22.40
C VAL A 71 14.98 1.52 -22.87
N GLY A 72 14.89 0.27 -23.33
CA GLY A 72 16.03 -0.48 -23.84
C GLY A 72 16.71 0.16 -25.05
N GLN A 73 15.94 0.73 -25.99
CA GLN A 73 16.48 1.42 -27.16
C GLN A 73 17.30 2.67 -26.78
N VAL A 74 16.84 3.44 -25.80
CA VAL A 74 17.55 4.64 -25.32
C VAL A 74 18.81 4.26 -24.56
N ALA A 75 18.73 3.26 -23.68
CA ALA A 75 19.88 2.74 -22.95
C ALA A 75 20.96 2.15 -23.89
N GLY A 76 20.54 1.44 -24.94
CA GLY A 76 21.43 0.90 -25.97
C GLY A 76 22.07 1.98 -26.85
N ALA A 77 21.34 3.05 -27.19
CA ALA A 77 21.86 4.15 -27.99
C ALA A 77 22.88 5.03 -27.23
N ALA A 78 22.80 5.10 -25.90
CA ALA A 78 23.77 5.82 -25.06
C ALA A 78 25.08 5.03 -24.80
N GLY A 79 25.10 3.73 -25.10
CA GLY A 79 26.24 2.84 -24.87
C GLY A 79 26.95 2.42 -26.17
N GLY A 80 27.82 3.28 -26.70
CA GLY A 80 28.78 2.87 -27.72
C GLY A 80 29.75 1.84 -27.16
N GLY A 81 29.52 0.55 -27.45
CA GLY A 81 30.50 -0.52 -27.35
C GLY A 81 31.03 -0.85 -25.95
N LYS A 82 30.28 -1.66 -25.20
CA LYS A 82 30.79 -2.79 -24.42
C LYS A 82 29.65 -3.77 -24.26
N GLN A 83 29.80 -4.98 -24.82
CA GLN A 83 29.05 -6.14 -24.35
C GLN A 83 29.40 -6.30 -22.87
N GLY A 84 28.57 -5.71 -22.01
CA GLY A 84 28.56 -6.08 -20.60
C GLY A 84 28.26 -7.56 -20.58
N THR A 85 29.18 -8.34 -20.01
CA THR A 85 28.87 -9.68 -19.54
C THR A 85 27.50 -9.61 -18.88
N VAL A 86 26.58 -10.46 -19.33
CA VAL A 86 25.33 -10.73 -18.61
C VAL A 86 25.80 -11.22 -17.25
N GLY A 87 25.95 -10.29 -16.30
CA GLY A 87 26.17 -10.62 -14.91
C GLY A 87 25.04 -11.58 -14.58
N THR A 88 25.40 -12.77 -14.11
CA THR A 88 24.46 -13.68 -13.47
C THR A 88 23.52 -12.82 -12.66
N ALA A 89 22.23 -12.85 -13.00
CA ALA A 89 21.22 -12.08 -12.29
C ALA A 89 21.52 -12.22 -10.80
N PRO A 90 21.64 -11.11 -10.04
CA PRO A 90 21.77 -11.22 -8.60
C PRO A 90 20.72 -12.24 -8.15
N GLY A 91 21.12 -13.20 -7.32
CA GLY A 91 20.15 -14.10 -6.69
C GLY A 91 18.99 -13.25 -6.14
N PRO A 92 17.76 -13.81 -6.06
CA PRO A 92 16.60 -13.03 -5.64
C PRO A 92 16.98 -12.20 -4.41
N PRO A 93 16.80 -10.86 -4.45
CA PRO A 93 17.29 -9.99 -3.38
C PRO A 93 16.78 -10.55 -2.06
N GLU A 94 17.71 -10.82 -1.14
CA GLU A 94 17.34 -11.38 0.15
C GLU A 94 16.39 -10.43 0.84
N GLU A 95 15.16 -10.90 1.01
CA GLU A 95 14.08 -10.10 1.52
C GLU A 95 14.36 -9.68 2.96
N PRO A 96 13.96 -8.45 3.37
CA PRO A 96 14.03 -8.07 4.77
C PRO A 96 13.31 -9.08 5.66
N THR A 97 13.76 -9.22 6.89
CA THR A 97 13.17 -10.16 7.83
C THR A 97 12.62 -9.41 9.03
N LEU A 98 11.41 -9.76 9.44
CA LEU A 98 10.84 -9.19 10.66
C LEU A 98 11.49 -9.83 11.89
N ARG A 99 11.79 -9.00 12.88
CA ARG A 99 12.35 -9.40 14.18
C ARG A 99 11.60 -8.68 15.29
N LEU A 100 11.53 -9.30 16.46
CA LEU A 100 11.24 -8.57 17.69
C LEU A 100 12.39 -7.59 17.97
N ALA A 101 12.06 -6.34 18.24
CA ALA A 101 13.03 -5.29 18.54
C ALA A 101 13.23 -5.20 20.05
N THR A 102 14.46 -5.47 20.51
CA THR A 102 14.82 -5.40 21.93
C THR A 102 15.42 -4.04 22.27
N GLY A 103 15.16 -3.53 23.49
CA GLY A 103 15.73 -2.27 23.97
C GLY A 103 15.12 -0.99 23.37
N VAL A 104 14.03 -1.10 22.60
CA VAL A 104 13.27 0.05 22.08
C VAL A 104 12.30 0.56 23.15
N SER A 105 12.30 1.87 23.41
CA SER A 105 11.33 2.52 24.29
C SER A 105 10.23 3.21 23.48
N GLU A 106 9.05 3.39 24.10
CA GLU A 106 7.91 4.07 23.48
C GLU A 106 8.21 5.54 23.10
N ALA A 107 9.07 6.21 23.87
CA ALA A 107 9.55 7.56 23.57
C ALA A 107 10.48 7.59 22.35
N ALA A 108 11.33 6.57 22.16
CA ALA A 108 12.22 6.48 21.02
C ALA A 108 11.45 6.24 19.71
N TRP A 109 10.35 5.49 19.76
CA TRP A 109 9.44 5.27 18.63
C TRP A 109 8.72 6.56 18.20
N LYS A 110 8.09 7.30 19.13
CA LYS A 110 7.32 8.51 18.79
C LYS A 110 8.15 9.62 18.13
N ALA A 111 9.48 9.57 18.28
CA ALA A 111 10.41 10.47 17.60
C ALA A 111 10.81 10.04 16.19
N GLY A 112 10.36 8.86 15.72
CA GLY A 112 10.68 8.30 14.41
C GLY A 112 10.09 9.11 13.25
N GLN A 113 10.64 8.88 12.05
CA GLN A 113 10.12 9.49 10.81
C GLN A 113 9.25 8.49 10.03
N PRO A 114 8.26 8.98 9.27
CA PRO A 114 7.46 8.13 8.40
C PRO A 114 8.32 7.42 7.36
N SER A 115 8.23 6.09 7.26
CA SER A 115 8.91 5.29 6.24
C SER A 115 8.17 5.28 4.89
N ASP A 116 6.90 5.69 4.85
CA ASP A 116 6.08 5.76 3.64
C ASP A 116 5.10 6.95 3.64
N THR A 117 4.59 7.24 2.45
CA THR A 117 3.74 8.39 2.15
C THR A 117 2.38 8.36 2.84
N LEU A 118 1.84 7.18 3.18
CA LEU A 118 0.55 7.07 3.88
C LEU A 118 0.76 7.14 5.39
N ALA A 119 1.76 6.43 5.93
CA ALA A 119 2.00 6.45 7.35
C ALA A 119 2.33 7.85 7.90
N ARG A 120 2.85 8.77 7.08
CA ARG A 120 3.13 10.15 7.52
C ARG A 120 1.94 10.86 8.14
N PHE A 121 0.72 10.54 7.69
CA PHE A 121 -0.48 11.18 8.21
C PHE A 121 -0.73 10.78 9.67
N TYR A 122 -0.41 9.55 10.08
CA TYR A 122 -0.53 9.11 11.48
C TYR A 122 0.46 9.83 12.43
N PHE A 123 1.55 10.42 11.92
CA PHE A 123 2.50 11.21 12.73
C PHE A 123 2.15 12.70 12.79
N GLN A 124 1.29 13.16 11.87
CA GLN A 124 0.88 14.56 11.76
C GLN A 124 -0.55 14.78 12.28
N ALA A 125 -1.34 13.71 12.36
CA ALA A 125 -2.71 13.76 12.84
C ALA A 125 -2.77 14.09 14.32
N GLU A 126 -3.85 14.76 14.69
CA GLU A 126 -4.20 15.03 16.07
C GLU A 126 -5.34 14.13 16.50
N GLN A 127 -5.25 13.60 17.72
CA GLN A 127 -6.36 12.89 18.33
C GLN A 127 -7.33 13.89 18.92
N VAL A 128 -8.58 13.84 18.45
CA VAL A 128 -9.70 14.62 18.98
C VAL A 128 -10.75 13.70 19.59
N THR A 129 -11.45 14.20 20.60
CA THR A 129 -12.54 13.45 21.22
C THR A 129 -13.80 13.61 20.37
N VAL A 130 -14.46 12.50 20.05
CA VAL A 130 -15.81 12.53 19.47
C VAL A 130 -16.80 12.77 20.61
N SER A 131 -17.44 13.93 20.64
CA SER A 131 -18.39 14.28 21.69
C SER A 131 -19.80 13.77 21.43
N GLN A 132 -20.20 13.69 20.16
CA GLN A 132 -21.53 13.21 19.80
C GLN A 132 -21.52 12.48 18.45
N ILE A 133 -22.31 11.41 18.37
CA ILE A 133 -22.67 10.73 17.12
C ILE A 133 -24.19 10.63 17.07
N THR A 134 -24.81 11.17 16.02
CA THR A 134 -26.27 11.22 15.86
C THR A 134 -26.67 10.59 14.53
N GLU A 135 -27.49 9.54 14.56
CA GLU A 135 -28.10 8.99 13.34
C GLU A 135 -29.14 9.98 12.79
N LEU A 136 -29.00 10.33 11.51
CA LEU A 136 -29.85 11.32 10.84
C LEU A 136 -30.99 10.67 10.05
N ARG A 137 -30.86 9.39 9.71
CA ARG A 137 -31.93 8.68 8.99
C ARG A 137 -33.04 8.29 9.95
N GLN A 138 -34.27 8.48 9.50
CA GLN A 138 -35.46 8.05 10.25
C GLN A 138 -35.57 6.53 10.33
N GLU A 139 -35.17 5.85 9.25
CA GLU A 139 -35.14 4.39 9.12
C GLU A 139 -33.73 3.95 8.72
N PRO A 140 -32.81 3.82 9.70
CA PRO A 140 -31.45 3.37 9.45
C PRO A 140 -31.39 1.85 9.25
N SER A 141 -30.52 1.40 8.35
CA SER A 141 -30.18 -0.01 8.14
C SER A 141 -28.69 -0.11 7.77
N VAL A 142 -27.84 -0.37 8.77
CA VAL A 142 -26.38 -0.49 8.56
C VAL A 142 -26.05 -1.63 7.61
N ALA A 143 -26.75 -2.76 7.72
CA ALA A 143 -26.54 -3.94 6.88
C ALA A 143 -26.82 -3.67 5.39
N GLU A 144 -27.72 -2.74 5.10
CA GLU A 144 -28.08 -2.34 3.72
C GLU A 144 -27.32 -1.07 3.26
N GLY A 145 -26.36 -0.58 4.05
CA GLY A 145 -25.62 0.64 3.75
C GLY A 145 -26.43 1.93 3.93
N LEU A 146 -27.57 1.85 4.62
CA LEU A 146 -28.49 2.97 4.84
C LEU A 146 -28.28 3.57 6.23
N SER A 147 -27.12 4.16 6.47
CA SER A 147 -26.84 4.96 7.68
C SER A 147 -26.23 6.30 7.28
N THR A 148 -26.58 7.37 7.99
CA THR A 148 -25.97 8.68 7.79
C THR A 148 -25.88 9.36 9.14
N VAL A 149 -24.66 9.58 9.62
CA VAL A 149 -24.43 10.12 10.96
C VAL A 149 -23.90 11.55 10.90
N HIS A 150 -24.35 12.37 11.85
CA HIS A 150 -23.68 13.60 12.24
C HIS A 150 -22.70 13.29 13.36
N ILE A 151 -21.45 13.74 13.22
CA ILE A 151 -20.40 13.53 14.22
C ILE A 151 -19.89 14.89 14.67
N GLU A 152 -19.88 15.11 15.98
CA GLU A 152 -19.32 16.30 16.61
C GLU A 152 -17.98 15.96 17.26
N PHE A 153 -16.98 16.82 17.03
CA PHE A 153 -15.63 16.66 17.54
C PHE A 153 -15.30 17.81 18.50
N ASP A 154 -14.79 17.48 19.67
CA ASP A 154 -14.29 18.46 20.63
C ASP A 154 -12.91 18.94 20.20
N VAL A 155 -12.88 20.13 19.59
CA VAL A 155 -11.64 20.77 19.13
C VAL A 155 -11.19 21.80 20.16
N HIS A 156 -10.05 21.56 20.78
CA HIS A 156 -9.42 22.53 21.69
C HIS A 156 -8.76 23.66 20.89
N SER A 157 -8.70 24.87 21.47
CA SER A 157 -8.05 26.04 20.85
C SER A 157 -6.56 25.87 20.52
N SER A 158 -5.90 24.84 21.07
CA SER A 158 -4.51 24.51 20.78
C SER A 158 -4.34 23.50 19.64
N SER A 159 -5.43 22.95 19.13
CA SER A 159 -5.43 21.99 18.02
C SER A 159 -5.21 22.72 16.69
N SER A 160 -4.52 22.10 15.74
CA SER A 160 -4.44 22.60 14.36
C SER A 160 -5.80 22.66 13.66
N LEU A 161 -6.80 21.93 14.17
CA LEU A 161 -8.18 21.98 13.67
C LEU A 161 -8.92 23.25 14.11
N ALA A 162 -8.37 24.04 15.04
CA ALA A 162 -8.99 25.30 15.46
C ALA A 162 -9.07 26.34 14.33
N ASP A 163 -8.21 26.21 13.31
CA ASP A 163 -8.18 27.05 12.12
C ASP A 163 -9.08 26.50 10.98
N TYR A 164 -9.90 25.47 11.25
CA TYR A 164 -10.81 24.92 10.25
C TYR A 164 -11.87 25.95 9.84
N GLU A 165 -11.99 26.16 8.53
CA GLU A 165 -13.00 27.04 7.94
C GLU A 165 -14.15 26.25 7.32
N ALA A 166 -15.33 26.88 7.24
CA ALA A 166 -16.50 26.27 6.60
C ALA A 166 -16.19 25.85 5.15
N ALA A 167 -16.63 24.64 4.79
CA ALA A 167 -16.30 23.97 3.53
C ALA A 167 -14.82 23.53 3.38
N GLY A 168 -14.03 23.58 4.46
CA GLY A 168 -12.74 22.91 4.54
C GLY A 168 -12.88 21.39 4.47
N THR A 169 -11.76 20.71 4.26
CA THR A 169 -11.70 19.24 4.28
C THR A 169 -10.96 18.78 5.52
N MET A 170 -11.51 17.79 6.20
CA MET A 170 -10.86 17.07 7.29
C MET A 170 -10.74 15.61 6.88
N GLU A 171 -9.55 15.05 7.02
CA GLU A 171 -9.29 13.62 6.78
C GLU A 171 -9.36 12.88 8.12
N VAL A 172 -10.04 11.74 8.14
CA VAL A 172 -10.14 10.88 9.32
C VAL A 172 -9.32 9.64 9.06
N LEU A 173 -8.31 9.40 9.90
CA LEU A 173 -7.52 8.18 9.81
C LEU A 173 -8.26 7.05 10.54
N PRO A 174 -8.63 5.96 9.83
CA PRO A 174 -9.28 4.84 10.47
C PRO A 174 -8.29 4.05 11.34
N GLU A 175 -8.84 3.26 12.25
CA GLU A 175 -8.13 2.24 13.01
C GLU A 175 -8.90 0.92 12.89
N ASN A 176 -8.20 -0.20 12.77
CA ASN A 176 -8.89 -1.49 12.86
C ASN A 176 -9.43 -1.72 14.26
N SER A 177 -10.57 -2.39 14.35
CA SER A 177 -11.13 -2.78 15.65
C SER A 177 -10.19 -3.75 16.39
N PRO A 178 -10.20 -3.74 17.75
CA PRO A 178 -9.47 -4.73 18.53
C PRO A 178 -9.81 -6.17 18.13
N ASP A 179 -11.08 -6.46 17.83
CA ASP A 179 -11.55 -7.78 17.39
C ASP A 179 -10.90 -8.23 16.08
N ASP A 180 -10.69 -7.32 15.12
CA ASP A 180 -10.00 -7.64 13.86
C ASP A 180 -8.50 -7.91 14.10
N VAL A 181 -7.87 -7.11 14.95
CA VAL A 181 -6.45 -7.26 15.30
C VAL A 181 -6.21 -8.57 16.04
N GLU A 182 -6.98 -8.84 17.09
CA GLU A 182 -6.91 -10.07 17.89
C GLU A 182 -7.33 -11.29 17.07
N GLY A 183 -8.33 -11.14 16.20
CA GLY A 183 -8.80 -12.18 15.30
C GLY A 183 -7.74 -12.67 14.30
N MET A 184 -6.76 -11.82 13.96
CA MET A 184 -5.63 -12.20 13.11
C MET A 184 -4.59 -13.05 13.84
N VAL A 185 -4.40 -12.86 15.16
CA VAL A 185 -3.33 -13.51 15.94
C VAL A 185 -3.24 -15.02 15.73
N PRO A 186 -4.33 -15.81 15.75
CA PRO A 186 -4.27 -17.26 15.55
C PRO A 186 -3.69 -17.70 14.21
N LEU A 187 -3.74 -16.84 13.19
CA LEU A 187 -3.19 -17.14 11.86
C LEU A 187 -1.72 -16.72 11.73
N LEU A 188 -1.20 -15.85 12.59
CA LEU A 188 0.12 -15.23 12.40
C LEU A 188 1.25 -16.10 12.98
N TRP A 189 2.39 -16.14 12.26
CA TRP A 189 3.52 -17.00 12.60
C TRP A 189 4.86 -16.27 12.50
N PHE A 190 5.67 -16.33 13.57
CA PHE A 190 7.07 -15.93 13.56
C PHE A 190 7.89 -17.06 12.92
N ARG A 191 8.17 -16.92 11.62
CA ARG A 191 8.95 -17.91 10.86
C ARG A 191 10.32 -18.19 11.46
N GLU A 192 10.97 -17.14 11.93
CA GLU A 192 12.39 -17.16 12.29
C GLU A 192 12.61 -17.75 13.69
N GLU A 193 11.60 -17.59 14.55
CA GLU A 193 11.50 -18.25 15.85
C GLU A 193 10.73 -19.58 15.74
N ASN A 194 10.25 -19.93 14.54
CA ASN A 194 9.42 -21.09 14.23
C ASN A 194 8.29 -21.33 15.26
N ARG A 195 7.53 -20.28 15.58
CA ARG A 195 6.45 -20.34 16.58
C ARG A 195 5.24 -19.48 16.17
N PRO A 196 4.03 -19.77 16.70
CA PRO A 196 2.90 -18.89 16.51
C PRO A 196 3.12 -17.55 17.23
N VAL A 197 2.46 -16.51 16.72
CA VAL A 197 2.27 -15.25 17.45
C VAL A 197 1.25 -15.51 18.56
N LYS A 198 1.50 -14.93 19.74
CA LYS A 198 0.60 -14.97 20.88
C LYS A 198 0.07 -13.57 21.19
N ALA A 199 -0.96 -13.49 22.03
CA ALA A 199 -1.57 -12.22 22.39
C ALA A 199 -0.57 -11.25 23.04
N GLU A 200 0.34 -11.74 23.88
CA GLU A 200 1.39 -10.94 24.51
C GLU A 200 2.42 -10.37 23.51
N ASP A 201 2.57 -10.97 22.33
CA ASP A 201 3.46 -10.44 21.29
C ASP A 201 2.90 -9.16 20.66
N LEU A 202 1.59 -8.89 20.77
CA LEU A 202 0.97 -7.67 20.23
C LEU A 202 1.59 -6.40 20.82
N ASP A 203 1.97 -6.46 22.10
CA ASP A 203 2.54 -5.32 22.82
C ASP A 203 4.07 -5.27 22.73
N CYS A 204 4.68 -6.20 21.98
CA CYS A 204 6.11 -6.22 21.70
C CYS A 204 6.45 -5.36 20.47
N PHE A 205 7.61 -4.72 20.49
CA PHE A 205 8.13 -3.98 19.33
C PHE A 205 8.63 -4.93 18.26
N VAL A 206 8.36 -4.60 16.99
CA VAL A 206 8.84 -5.32 15.81
C VAL A 206 9.56 -4.38 14.86
N SER A 207 10.59 -4.88 14.16
CA SER A 207 11.35 -4.13 13.15
C SER A 207 11.75 -5.02 11.98
N PHE A 208 11.83 -4.45 10.79
CA PHE A 208 12.45 -5.13 9.65
C PHE A 208 13.96 -4.93 9.70
N VAL A 209 14.70 -6.04 9.58
CA VAL A 209 16.16 -6.04 9.43
C VAL A 209 16.55 -6.54 8.04
N PRO A 210 17.70 -6.13 7.49
CA PRO A 210 18.12 -6.63 6.19
C PRO A 210 18.26 -8.15 6.19
N GLY A 211 17.85 -8.78 5.08
CA GLY A 211 17.94 -10.24 4.91
C GLY A 211 19.38 -10.76 4.88
N SER A 212 20.31 -9.93 4.37
CA SER A 212 21.74 -10.20 4.34
C SER A 212 22.56 -9.03 4.88
N PRO A 213 23.71 -9.31 5.51
CA PRO A 213 24.66 -8.29 5.98
C PRO A 213 25.25 -7.43 4.86
N HIS A 214 25.08 -7.83 3.59
CA HIS A 214 25.50 -7.06 2.42
C HIS A 214 24.41 -6.13 1.87
N CYS A 215 23.18 -6.22 2.39
CA CYS A 215 22.08 -5.34 2.03
C CYS A 215 21.90 -4.31 3.16
N THR A 216 22.09 -3.03 2.85
CA THR A 216 21.91 -1.94 3.84
C THR A 216 20.58 -1.22 3.68
N ASP A 217 19.81 -1.53 2.64
CA ASP A 217 18.55 -0.87 2.32
C ASP A 217 17.37 -1.79 2.63
N THR A 218 16.71 -1.54 3.76
CA THR A 218 15.42 -2.14 4.09
C THR A 218 14.34 -1.14 3.76
N LYS A 219 13.72 -1.29 2.59
CA LYS A 219 12.49 -0.55 2.32
C LYS A 219 11.39 -1.08 3.25
N GLU A 220 11.17 -0.37 4.34
CA GLU A 220 10.15 -0.70 5.33
C GLU A 220 8.75 -0.41 4.75
N PRO A 221 7.78 -1.31 4.94
CA PRO A 221 6.43 -1.14 4.40
C PRO A 221 5.61 -0.08 5.16
N PHE A 222 5.99 0.20 6.39
CA PHE A 222 5.43 1.18 7.32
C PHE A 222 6.45 1.40 8.44
N PRO A 223 6.29 2.44 9.27
CA PRO A 223 7.38 2.87 10.13
C PRO A 223 7.65 1.83 11.22
N THR A 224 8.90 1.38 11.33
CA THR A 224 9.38 0.49 12.38
C THR A 224 10.64 1.06 13.04
N PRO A 225 10.96 0.73 14.31
CA PRO A 225 10.29 -0.22 15.19
C PRO A 225 8.97 0.31 15.80
N CYS A 226 7.89 -0.46 15.72
CA CYS A 226 6.60 -0.14 16.34
C CYS A 226 6.05 -1.34 17.11
N LYS A 227 5.04 -1.16 17.98
CA LYS A 227 4.32 -2.32 18.56
C LYS A 227 3.66 -3.10 17.43
N LEU A 228 3.61 -4.43 17.55
CA LEU A 228 2.90 -5.27 16.59
C LEU A 228 1.40 -4.88 16.51
N ARG A 229 0.81 -4.49 17.64
CA ARG A 229 -0.54 -3.93 17.72
C ARG A 229 -0.70 -2.70 16.83
N ASP A 230 0.21 -1.73 16.92
CA ASP A 230 0.15 -0.50 16.12
C ASP A 230 0.26 -0.81 14.63
N ALA A 231 1.14 -1.75 14.25
CA ALA A 231 1.27 -2.18 12.85
C ALA A 231 -0.04 -2.73 12.27
N LEU A 232 -0.74 -3.56 13.04
CA LEU A 232 -2.00 -4.16 12.65
C LEU A 232 -3.18 -3.18 12.77
N THR A 233 -3.13 -2.23 13.71
CA THR A 233 -4.23 -1.29 13.99
C THR A 233 -4.23 -0.12 13.01
N LEU A 234 -3.07 0.50 12.80
CA LEU A 234 -2.93 1.77 12.10
C LEU A 234 -2.50 1.62 10.64
N TYR A 235 -1.72 0.58 10.33
CA TYR A 235 -1.07 0.53 9.02
C TYR A 235 -1.65 -0.52 8.09
N CYS A 236 -2.22 -1.62 8.60
CA CYS A 236 -2.71 -2.72 7.78
C CYS A 236 -4.22 -2.59 7.49
N ASN A 237 -4.64 -2.72 6.24
CA ASN A 237 -6.07 -2.90 5.94
C ASN A 237 -6.47 -4.36 6.23
N LEU A 238 -7.15 -4.59 7.37
CA LEU A 238 -7.65 -5.91 7.76
C LEU A 238 -9.06 -6.21 7.24
N ARG A 239 -9.75 -5.20 6.68
CA ARG A 239 -11.13 -5.25 6.17
C ARG A 239 -11.15 -5.10 4.65
N GLY A 240 -10.46 -6.01 3.97
CA GLY A 240 -10.53 -6.15 2.53
C GLY A 240 -9.90 -7.45 2.06
N ALA A 241 -10.29 -7.91 0.87
CA ALA A 241 -9.67 -9.08 0.26
C ALA A 241 -8.18 -8.79 -0.10
N PRO A 242 -7.27 -9.78 -0.01
CA PRO A 242 -5.89 -9.64 -0.45
C PRO A 242 -5.79 -9.19 -1.91
N THR A 243 -4.89 -8.22 -2.16
CA THR A 243 -4.57 -7.79 -3.52
C THR A 243 -3.85 -8.91 -4.30
N ARG A 244 -3.85 -8.82 -5.63
CA ARG A 244 -3.05 -9.70 -6.50
C ARG A 244 -1.59 -9.79 -6.04
N ARG A 245 -0.99 -8.65 -5.67
CA ARG A 245 0.40 -8.57 -5.18
C ARG A 245 0.58 -9.30 -3.86
N MET A 246 -0.40 -9.21 -2.95
CA MET A 246 -0.36 -9.91 -1.68
C MET A 246 -0.46 -11.42 -1.88
N LEU A 247 -1.41 -11.87 -2.69
CA LEU A 247 -1.55 -13.28 -3.05
C LEU A 247 -0.25 -13.84 -3.63
N GLN A 248 0.40 -13.12 -4.56
CA GLN A 248 1.68 -13.51 -5.14
C GLN A 248 2.82 -13.58 -4.10
N GLY A 249 2.90 -12.61 -3.19
CA GLY A 249 3.93 -12.58 -2.13
C GLY A 249 3.76 -13.67 -1.08
N MET A 250 2.51 -13.98 -0.71
CA MET A 250 2.18 -15.01 0.28
C MET A 250 2.23 -16.43 -0.28
N GLN A 251 1.94 -16.62 -1.57
CA GLN A 251 1.83 -17.93 -2.22
C GLN A 251 3.00 -18.90 -1.95
N PRO A 252 4.28 -18.48 -1.96
CA PRO A 252 5.41 -19.38 -1.70
C PRO A 252 5.49 -19.86 -0.25
N ARG A 253 4.81 -19.17 0.68
CA ARG A 253 4.94 -19.34 2.14
C ARG A 253 3.72 -19.98 2.81
N VAL A 254 2.69 -20.31 2.04
CA VAL A 254 1.52 -21.04 2.52
C VAL A 254 1.63 -22.54 2.23
N ALA A 255 0.82 -23.35 2.91
CA ALA A 255 0.74 -24.79 2.69
C ALA A 255 0.36 -25.14 1.23
N ILE A 256 0.80 -26.31 0.74
CA ILE A 256 0.64 -26.76 -0.66
C ILE A 256 -0.82 -26.68 -1.14
N GLY A 257 -1.78 -27.08 -0.29
CA GLY A 257 -3.21 -27.04 -0.62
C GLY A 257 -3.72 -25.62 -0.87
N ALA A 258 -3.36 -24.67 0.01
CA ALA A 258 -3.72 -23.26 -0.16
C ALA A 258 -2.98 -22.63 -1.35
N ARG A 259 -1.70 -22.99 -1.55
CA ARG A 259 -0.90 -22.53 -2.70
C ARG A 259 -1.57 -22.82 -4.03
N ALA A 260 -2.12 -24.04 -4.21
CA ALA A 260 -2.84 -24.42 -5.43
C ALA A 260 -4.15 -23.63 -5.63
N ARG A 261 -4.85 -23.26 -4.56
CA ARG A 261 -6.03 -22.37 -4.64
C ARG A 261 -5.64 -20.96 -5.05
N ILE A 262 -4.58 -20.41 -4.45
CA ILE A 262 -4.04 -19.09 -4.82
C ILE A 262 -3.59 -19.08 -6.29
N THR A 263 -2.94 -20.14 -6.78
CA THR A 263 -2.56 -20.24 -8.21
C THR A 263 -3.76 -20.12 -9.14
N ARG A 264 -4.85 -20.83 -8.83
CA ARG A 264 -6.08 -20.78 -9.63
C ARG A 264 -6.71 -19.39 -9.60
N LEU A 265 -6.80 -18.79 -8.41
CA LEU A 265 -7.34 -17.45 -8.27
C LEU A 265 -6.50 -16.40 -9.02
N LEU A 266 -5.17 -16.49 -8.97
CA LEU A 266 -4.28 -15.59 -9.71
C LEU A 266 -4.36 -15.76 -11.23
N ALA A 267 -4.81 -16.92 -11.72
CA ALA A 267 -4.97 -17.20 -13.14
C ALA A 267 -6.33 -16.75 -13.69
N ASP A 268 -7.29 -16.40 -12.83
CA ASP A 268 -8.65 -16.02 -13.19
C ASP A 268 -8.94 -14.58 -12.75
N ASP A 269 -8.74 -13.63 -13.66
CA ASP A 269 -8.99 -12.20 -13.39
C ASP A 269 -10.46 -11.91 -13.05
N ALA A 270 -11.42 -12.67 -13.60
CA ALA A 270 -12.84 -12.46 -13.33
C ALA A 270 -13.19 -12.91 -11.91
N ALA A 271 -12.69 -14.08 -11.49
CA ALA A 271 -12.86 -14.55 -10.12
C ALA A 271 -12.16 -13.62 -9.12
N LEU A 272 -10.97 -13.11 -9.44
CA LEU A 272 -10.25 -12.19 -8.57
C LEU A 272 -11.01 -10.88 -8.37
N ARG A 273 -11.58 -10.31 -9.45
CA ARG A 273 -12.45 -9.13 -9.37
C ARG A 273 -13.68 -9.38 -8.52
N LEU A 274 -14.36 -10.52 -8.72
CA LEU A 274 -15.56 -10.86 -7.95
C LEU A 274 -15.26 -11.00 -6.45
N ILE A 275 -14.15 -11.63 -6.08
CA ILE A 275 -13.80 -11.81 -4.67
C ILE A 275 -13.33 -10.50 -4.02
N GLN A 276 -12.82 -9.56 -4.82
CA GLN A 276 -12.42 -8.23 -4.37
C GLN A 276 -13.58 -7.20 -4.39
N ASP A 277 -14.79 -7.63 -4.73
CA ASP A 277 -15.98 -6.79 -4.66
C ASP A 277 -16.25 -6.34 -3.21
N GLU A 278 -16.45 -5.04 -3.03
CA GLU A 278 -16.68 -4.43 -1.72
C GLU A 278 -17.95 -4.95 -1.04
N ALA A 279 -18.95 -5.40 -1.81
CA ALA A 279 -20.18 -5.98 -1.28
C ALA A 279 -19.95 -7.30 -0.52
N LEU A 280 -18.83 -7.99 -0.77
CA LEU A 280 -18.47 -9.20 -0.01
C LEU A 280 -17.86 -8.86 1.36
N ALA A 281 -17.37 -7.64 1.55
CA ALA A 281 -16.86 -7.12 2.83
C ALA A 281 -15.88 -8.05 3.56
N TRP A 282 -15.00 -8.75 2.81
CA TRP A 282 -14.05 -9.71 3.38
C TRP A 282 -13.16 -9.07 4.45
N THR A 283 -13.03 -9.73 5.59
CA THR A 283 -11.83 -9.54 6.42
C THR A 283 -10.67 -10.37 5.87
N GLN A 284 -9.44 -9.92 6.14
CA GLN A 284 -8.23 -10.70 5.86
C GLN A 284 -8.31 -12.08 6.51
N ARG A 285 -8.75 -12.14 7.77
CA ARG A 285 -8.93 -13.39 8.53
C ARG A 285 -9.86 -14.36 7.80
N GLU A 286 -11.06 -13.92 7.45
CA GLU A 286 -12.05 -14.76 6.78
C GLU A 286 -11.54 -15.26 5.43
N PHE A 287 -10.94 -14.38 4.64
CA PHE A 287 -10.42 -14.75 3.32
C PHE A 287 -9.32 -15.81 3.42
N TRP A 288 -8.32 -15.61 4.29
CA TRP A 288 -7.22 -16.56 4.45
C TRP A 288 -7.73 -17.90 5.00
N THR A 289 -8.68 -17.85 5.94
CA THR A 289 -9.33 -19.05 6.48
C THR A 289 -10.13 -19.80 5.42
N ALA A 290 -10.90 -19.11 4.58
CA ALA A 290 -11.66 -19.69 3.47
C ALA A 290 -10.74 -20.33 2.41
N LEU A 291 -9.54 -19.77 2.21
CA LEU A 291 -8.49 -20.40 1.42
C LEU A 291 -7.77 -21.54 2.13
N GLY A 292 -8.21 -21.95 3.33
CA GLY A 292 -7.60 -23.02 4.13
C GLY A 292 -6.15 -22.74 4.49
N VAL A 293 -5.82 -21.47 4.77
CA VAL A 293 -4.53 -21.08 5.33
C VAL A 293 -4.63 -21.07 6.84
N GLU A 294 -3.83 -21.90 7.50
CA GLU A 294 -3.76 -21.98 8.96
C GLU A 294 -2.61 -21.13 9.53
N ARG A 295 -1.62 -20.79 8.70
CA ARG A 295 -0.41 -20.06 9.10
C ARG A 295 0.00 -19.06 8.03
N LEU A 296 0.11 -17.81 8.43
CA LEU A 296 0.61 -16.67 7.68
C LEU A 296 1.95 -16.26 8.27
N ASP A 297 2.99 -16.25 7.45
CA ASP A 297 4.28 -15.66 7.83
C ASP A 297 4.10 -14.17 8.13
N LEU A 298 4.32 -13.76 9.38
CA LEU A 298 4.00 -12.43 9.86
C LEU A 298 4.75 -11.33 9.08
N GLY A 299 6.05 -11.52 8.83
CA GLY A 299 6.85 -10.53 8.10
C GLY A 299 6.39 -10.33 6.65
N THR A 300 5.97 -11.42 5.99
CA THR A 300 5.42 -11.37 4.63
C THR A 300 4.05 -10.74 4.63
N PHE A 301 3.19 -11.12 5.58
CA PHE A 301 1.87 -10.55 5.74
C PHE A 301 1.95 -9.04 5.90
N LEU A 302 2.76 -8.55 6.85
CA LEU A 302 2.92 -7.12 7.12
C LEU A 302 3.48 -6.34 5.92
N ARG A 303 4.37 -6.93 5.13
CA ARG A 303 4.91 -6.28 3.93
C ARG A 303 3.88 -6.15 2.81
N HIS A 304 3.04 -7.16 2.66
CA HIS A 304 2.19 -7.29 1.48
C HIS A 304 0.73 -6.92 1.74
N CYS A 305 0.31 -6.86 3.01
CA CYS A 305 -1.00 -6.39 3.39
C CYS A 305 -1.18 -4.95 2.88
N PRO A 306 -2.30 -4.63 2.19
CA PRO A 306 -2.60 -3.26 1.78
C PRO A 306 -2.53 -2.31 2.97
N ARG A 307 -2.16 -1.05 2.72
CA ARG A 307 -2.14 -0.05 3.78
C ARG A 307 -3.56 0.42 4.06
N GLN A 308 -3.85 0.82 5.30
CA GLN A 308 -5.02 1.64 5.56
C GLN A 308 -4.85 2.96 4.80
N CYS A 309 -5.89 3.36 4.08
CA CYS A 309 -5.99 4.66 3.45
C CYS A 309 -6.99 5.48 4.26
N ALA A 310 -6.71 6.77 4.41
CA ALA A 310 -7.68 7.78 4.83
C ALA A 310 -8.78 7.93 3.77
#